data_AF-A0A7R9E5Z1-F1
#
_entry.id   AF-A0A7R9E5Z1-F1
#
_cell.length_a   1.000
_cell.length_b   1.000
_cell.length_c   1.000
_cell.angle_alpha   90.00
_cell.angle_beta   90.00
_cell.angle_gamma   90.00
#
_symmetry.space_group_name_H-M   'P 1'
#
loop_
_entity.id
_entity.type
_entity.pdbx_description
1 polymer ?
#
loop_
_entity_poly.entity_id
_entity_poly.type
_entity_poly.pdbx_seq_one_letter_code
_entity_poly.pdbx_strand_id
1 'polypeptide(L)'
;MTTHVGNIETGSLTRGVTSRNVALRNELDLYVNVLKCQTYPGVPSRQKNIDIVIIRQNTEGEYAMLEHESVHGVVESMKVVTQENSERVARFTFEFARKNGRKKVTTIHKANIM
;
A
#
# COMPACT_ATOMS: atom_id res chain seq x y z
N MET A 1 -20.17 -5.80 9.47
CA MET A 1 -19.16 -6.07 10.51
C MET A 1 -17.82 -5.61 9.98
N THR A 2 -17.22 -4.57 10.57
CA THR A 2 -15.84 -4.18 10.27
C THR A 2 -14.97 -4.88 11.29
N THR A 3 -14.28 -5.95 10.91
CA THR A 3 -13.31 -6.62 11.78
C THR A 3 -12.10 -5.70 11.95
N HIS A 4 -11.93 -5.14 13.14
CA HIS A 4 -10.75 -4.37 13.49
C HIS A 4 -9.64 -5.34 13.90
N VAL A 5 -8.62 -5.48 13.05
CA VAL A 5 -7.38 -6.17 13.40
C VAL A 5 -6.38 -5.10 13.86
N GLY A 6 -5.79 -5.29 15.05
CA GLY A 6 -4.70 -4.45 15.53
C GLY A 6 -3.41 -4.66 14.72
N ASN A 7 -2.39 -3.84 14.97
CA ASN A 7 -1.09 -4.04 14.33
C ASN A 7 -0.34 -5.21 14.99
N ILE A 8 0.19 -6.14 14.20
CA ILE A 8 1.17 -7.11 14.69
C ILE A 8 2.54 -6.47 14.59
N GLU A 9 3.19 -6.22 15.72
CA GLU A 9 4.52 -5.61 15.73
C GLU A 9 5.54 -6.50 15.00
N THR A 10 6.40 -5.88 14.19
CA THR A 10 7.56 -6.54 13.60
C THR A 10 8.77 -6.20 14.47
N GLY A 11 8.98 -6.97 15.54
CA GLY A 11 9.92 -6.65 16.62
C GLY A 11 11.36 -7.12 16.42
N SER A 12 11.73 -7.60 15.23
CA SER A 12 13.08 -8.10 14.95
C SER A 12 13.65 -7.48 13.68
N LEU A 13 14.92 -7.10 13.75
CA LEU A 13 15.75 -6.66 12.63
C LEU A 13 16.60 -7.81 12.05
N THR A 14 16.43 -9.03 12.56
CA THR A 14 17.14 -10.21 12.07
C THR A 14 16.76 -10.48 10.62
N ARG A 15 17.77 -10.75 9.77
CA ARG A 15 17.57 -11.16 8.37
C ARG A 15 16.64 -12.37 8.31
N GLY A 16 15.68 -12.34 7.38
CA GLY A 16 14.70 -13.41 7.15
C GLY A 16 13.43 -13.35 8.01
N VAL A 17 13.31 -12.41 8.95
CA VAL A 17 12.04 -12.21 9.67
C VAL A 17 11.08 -11.39 8.81
N THR A 18 10.07 -12.03 8.26
CA THR A 18 9.00 -11.35 7.52
C THR A 18 7.97 -10.73 8.47
N SER A 19 7.52 -9.52 8.16
CA SER A 19 6.41 -8.88 8.86
C SER A 19 5.14 -9.75 8.76
N ARG A 20 4.53 -10.10 9.90
CA ARG A 20 3.29 -10.88 9.93
C ARG A 20 2.13 -10.17 9.24
N ASN A 21 2.12 -8.85 9.25
CA ASN A 21 1.13 -8.07 8.50
C ASN A 21 1.32 -8.24 6.98
N VAL A 22 2.56 -8.31 6.50
CA VAL A 22 2.85 -8.52 5.07
C VAL A 22 2.51 -9.95 4.68
N ALA A 23 2.90 -10.94 5.48
CA ALA A 23 2.55 -12.34 5.26
C ALA A 23 1.03 -12.52 5.12
N LEU A 24 0.24 -11.97 6.06
CA LEU A 24 -1.22 -12.06 6.01
C LEU A 24 -1.81 -11.42 4.74
N ARG A 25 -1.31 -10.26 4.31
CA ARG A 25 -1.80 -9.59 3.10
C ARG A 25 -1.48 -10.38 1.84
N ASN A 26 -0.30 -11.00 1.78
CA ASN A 26 0.12 -11.78 0.63
C ASN A 26 -0.59 -13.15 0.58
N GLU A 27 -0.68 -13.86 1.72
CA GLU A 27 -1.34 -15.17 1.82
C GLU A 27 -2.84 -15.09 1.49
N LEU A 28 -3.51 -13.99 1.86
CA LEU A 28 -4.92 -13.76 1.58
C LEU A 28 -5.18 -12.94 0.31
N ASP A 29 -4.13 -12.59 -0.43
CA ASP A 29 -4.19 -11.71 -1.62
C ASP A 29 -5.02 -10.42 -1.38
N LEU A 30 -4.78 -9.75 -0.24
CA LEU A 30 -5.40 -8.47 0.10
C LEU A 30 -4.72 -7.34 -0.67
N TYR A 31 -4.91 -7.32 -1.99
CA TYR A 31 -4.15 -6.52 -2.95
C TYR A 31 -4.37 -5.00 -2.91
N VAL A 32 -5.41 -4.54 -2.21
CA VAL A 32 -5.70 -3.12 -2.02
C VAL A 32 -5.77 -2.77 -0.53
N ASN A 33 -5.05 -1.72 -0.15
CA ASN A 33 -5.26 -1.00 1.10
C ASN A 33 -6.05 0.29 0.81
N VAL A 34 -7.19 0.48 1.50
CA VAL A 34 -8.00 1.69 1.42
C VAL A 34 -7.83 2.49 2.72
N LEU A 35 -7.30 3.70 2.60
CA LEU A 35 -7.11 4.62 3.72
C LEU A 35 -7.94 5.89 3.48
N LYS A 36 -8.79 6.24 4.45
CA LYS A 36 -9.56 7.49 4.42
C LYS A 36 -8.89 8.53 5.30
N CYS A 37 -8.43 9.61 4.70
CA CYS A 37 -7.86 10.77 5.37
C CYS A 37 -8.88 11.90 5.34
N GLN A 38 -9.51 12.19 6.48
CA GLN A 38 -10.53 13.23 6.57
C GLN A 38 -10.33 14.13 7.79
N THR A 39 -10.74 15.39 7.68
CA THR A 39 -10.78 16.31 8.82
C THR A 39 -11.90 15.91 9.78
N TYR A 40 -11.57 15.78 11.07
CA TYR A 40 -12.54 15.56 12.14
C TYR A 40 -12.79 16.85 12.92
N PRO A 41 -14.05 17.25 13.19
CA PRO A 41 -14.39 18.53 13.83
C PRO A 41 -13.73 18.76 15.21
N GLY A 42 -13.46 17.69 15.97
CA GLY A 42 -12.84 17.76 17.29
C GLY A 42 -11.31 17.67 17.30
N VAL A 43 -10.66 17.50 16.15
CA VAL A 43 -9.20 17.29 16.07
C VAL A 43 -8.52 18.55 15.52
N PRO A 44 -7.81 19.32 16.35
CA PRO A 44 -7.10 20.51 15.89
C PRO A 44 -6.03 20.12 14.88
N SER A 45 -5.95 20.90 13.81
CA SER A 45 -5.15 20.60 12.62
C SER A 45 -4.92 21.88 11.84
N ARG A 46 -3.71 22.05 11.27
CA ARG A 46 -3.38 23.22 10.46
C ARG A 46 -4.20 23.30 9.17
N GLN A 47 -4.41 22.16 8.52
CA GLN A 47 -5.18 22.04 7.29
C GLN A 47 -6.62 21.62 7.61
N LYS A 48 -7.59 22.21 6.89
CA LYS A 48 -9.03 21.99 7.08
C LYS A 48 -9.67 21.45 5.82
N ASN A 49 -10.86 20.88 5.96
CA ASN A 49 -11.69 20.38 4.85
C ASN A 49 -10.98 19.34 3.98
N ILE A 50 -10.17 18.47 4.60
CA ILE A 50 -9.54 17.34 3.92
C ILE A 50 -10.57 16.22 3.81
N ASP A 51 -10.72 15.68 2.61
CA ASP A 51 -11.44 14.44 2.33
C ASP A 51 -10.77 13.73 1.15
N ILE A 52 -9.78 12.90 1.47
CA ILE A 52 -8.96 12.17 0.52
C ILE A 52 -9.04 10.68 0.85
N VAL A 53 -9.23 9.86 -0.18
CA VAL A 53 -9.09 8.41 -0.06
C VAL A 53 -7.83 7.99 -0.80
N ILE A 54 -6.94 7.31 -0.10
CA ILE A 54 -5.73 6.71 -0.65
C ILE A 54 -6.04 5.23 -0.90
N ILE A 55 -5.90 4.82 -2.15
CA ILE A 55 -5.99 3.42 -2.56
C ILE A 55 -4.59 2.99 -2.97
N ARG A 56 -4.03 2.02 -2.27
CA ARG A 56 -2.64 1.60 -2.42
C ARG A 56 -2.58 0.12 -2.79
N GLN A 57 -1.74 -0.21 -3.78
CA GLN A 57 -1.30 -1.58 -4.03
C GLN A 57 -0.65 -2.13 -2.74
N ASN A 58 -1.04 -3.33 -2.31
CA ASN A 58 -0.67 -3.87 -1.01
C ASN A 58 0.03 -5.27 -1.03
N THR A 59 0.37 -5.80 -2.21
CA THR A 59 0.98 -7.14 -2.41
C THR A 59 2.25 -7.15 -3.29
N GLU A 60 2.64 -6.03 -3.92
CA GLU A 60 3.84 -5.95 -4.78
C GLU A 60 4.65 -4.65 -4.50
N GLY A 61 5.60 -4.36 -5.38
CA GLY A 61 6.39 -3.13 -5.34
C GLY A 61 7.56 -3.30 -4.40
N GLU A 62 7.74 -2.32 -3.52
CA GLU A 62 8.81 -2.29 -2.54
C GLU A 62 8.68 -3.40 -1.48
N TYR A 63 7.53 -4.10 -1.41
CA TYR A 63 7.30 -5.23 -0.52
C TYR A 63 7.47 -6.60 -1.19
N ALA A 64 8.12 -6.68 -2.35
CA ALA A 64 8.39 -7.96 -2.99
C ALA A 64 9.27 -8.90 -2.11
N MET A 65 9.98 -8.37 -1.11
CA MET A 65 10.86 -9.13 -0.20
C MET A 65 11.95 -9.90 -0.96
N LEU A 66 12.41 -9.33 -2.07
CA LEU A 66 13.44 -9.90 -2.94
C LEU A 66 14.72 -9.11 -2.79
N GLU A 67 15.59 -9.59 -1.90
CA GLU A 67 16.87 -8.94 -1.59
C GLU A 67 18.00 -9.95 -1.68
N HIS A 68 19.15 -9.53 -2.21
CA HIS A 68 20.35 -10.36 -2.26
C HIS A 68 21.62 -9.51 -2.22
N GLU A 69 22.75 -10.16 -1.97
CA GLU A 69 24.07 -9.56 -1.97
C GLU A 69 24.90 -10.19 -3.10
N SER A 70 24.92 -9.52 -4.27
CA SER A 70 25.55 -10.04 -5.50
C SER A 70 27.06 -10.27 -5.32
N VAL A 71 27.71 -9.31 -4.65
CA VAL A 71 29.09 -9.40 -4.17
C VAL A 71 29.15 -8.79 -2.78
N HIS A 72 30.18 -9.15 -2.00
CA HIS A 72 30.29 -8.66 -0.63
C HIS A 72 30.23 -7.12 -0.56
N GLY A 73 29.28 -6.59 0.20
CA GLY A 73 29.02 -5.16 0.37
C GLY A 73 28.09 -4.51 -0.66
N VAL A 74 27.62 -5.25 -1.68
CA VAL A 74 26.67 -4.75 -2.68
C VAL A 74 25.32 -5.43 -2.48
N VAL A 75 24.40 -4.71 -1.85
CA VAL A 75 23.04 -5.19 -1.56
C VAL A 75 22.06 -4.66 -2.59
N GLU A 76 21.29 -5.56 -3.18
CA GLU A 76 20.27 -5.25 -4.17
C GLU A 76 18.89 -5.57 -3.60
N SER A 77 17.92 -4.69 -3.87
CA SER A 77 16.51 -4.87 -3.52
C SER A 77 15.68 -4.74 -4.79
N MET A 78 14.94 -5.78 -5.12
CA MET A 78 14.15 -5.85 -6.35
C MET A 78 12.72 -5.39 -6.10
N LYS A 79 12.36 -4.29 -6.75
CA LYS A 79 10.98 -3.84 -6.86
C LYS A 79 10.32 -4.53 -8.04
N VAL A 80 9.23 -5.26 -7.79
CA VAL A 80 8.46 -5.94 -8.85
C VAL A 80 7.11 -5.24 -9.00
N VAL A 81 6.77 -4.85 -10.24
CA VAL A 81 5.45 -4.32 -10.60
C VAL A 81 4.95 -5.09 -11.81
N THR A 82 3.75 -5.64 -11.71
CA THR A 82 3.14 -6.42 -12.79
C THR A 82 1.95 -5.68 -13.40
N GLN A 83 1.71 -5.91 -14.68
CA GLN A 83 0.54 -5.35 -15.37
C GLN A 83 -0.76 -5.85 -14.72
N GLU A 84 -0.85 -7.15 -14.43
CA GLU A 84 -2.03 -7.76 -13.82
C GLU A 84 -2.42 -7.10 -12.48
N ASN A 85 -1.45 -6.94 -11.58
CA ASN A 85 -1.70 -6.30 -10.29
C ASN A 85 -2.03 -4.81 -10.42
N SER A 86 -1.35 -4.11 -11.32
CA SER A 86 -1.63 -2.70 -11.61
C SER A 86 -3.06 -2.53 -12.14
N GLU A 87 -3.50 -3.43 -13.03
CA GLU A 87 -4.82 -3.40 -13.64
C GLU A 87 -5.92 -3.66 -12.61
N ARG A 88 -5.79 -4.67 -11.75
CA ARG A 88 -6.80 -4.94 -10.71
C ARG A 88 -6.93 -3.79 -9.70
N VAL A 89 -5.83 -3.14 -9.33
CA VAL A 89 -5.88 -1.94 -8.47
C VAL A 89 -6.56 -0.77 -9.18
N ALA A 90 -6.25 -0.55 -10.46
CA ALA A 90 -6.89 0.50 -11.24
C ALA A 90 -8.41 0.26 -11.35
N ARG A 91 -8.84 -0.97 -11.69
CA ARG A 91 -10.25 -1.35 -11.75
C ARG A 91 -10.95 -1.15 -10.41
N PHE A 92 -10.36 -1.64 -9.31
CA PHE A 92 -10.88 -1.42 -7.96
C PHE A 92 -11.04 0.09 -7.66
N THR A 93 -10.03 0.89 -8.01
CA THR A 93 -10.01 2.35 -7.74
C THR A 93 -11.13 3.08 -8.45
N PHE A 94 -11.33 2.83 -9.75
CA PHE A 94 -12.41 3.46 -10.52
C PHE A 94 -13.79 3.00 -10.05
N GLU A 95 -13.95 1.72 -9.72
CA GLU A 95 -15.18 1.20 -9.15
C GLU A 95 -15.50 1.82 -7.78
N PHE A 96 -14.49 1.93 -6.91
CA PHE A 96 -14.60 2.60 -5.63
C PHE A 96 -15.01 4.06 -5.83
N ALA A 97 -14.35 4.77 -6.75
CA ALA A 97 -14.65 6.17 -7.04
C ALA A 97 -16.10 6.35 -7.48
N ARG A 98 -16.58 5.53 -8.44
CA ARG A 98 -17.96 5.54 -8.92
C ARG A 98 -18.97 5.27 -7.80
N LYS A 99 -18.77 4.21 -7.01
CA LYS A 99 -19.66 3.81 -5.91
C LYS A 99 -19.72 4.84 -4.78
N ASN A 100 -18.67 5.62 -4.59
CA ASN A 100 -18.56 6.62 -3.52
C ASN A 100 -18.70 8.06 -4.03
N GLY A 101 -19.20 8.28 -5.25
CA GLY A 101 -19.45 9.62 -5.81
C GLY A 101 -18.19 10.48 -5.98
N ARG A 102 -17.01 9.87 -6.10
CA ARG A 102 -15.74 10.58 -6.30
C ARG A 102 -15.57 10.94 -7.77
N LYS A 103 -15.28 12.21 -8.04
CA LYS A 103 -15.19 12.76 -9.41
C LYS A 103 -13.77 12.83 -9.97
N LYS A 104 -12.75 12.56 -9.15
CA LYS A 104 -11.34 12.65 -9.53
C LYS A 104 -10.58 11.46 -8.98
N VAL A 105 -9.83 10.80 -9.85
CA VAL A 105 -8.81 9.82 -9.52
C VAL A 105 -7.47 10.38 -9.99
N THR A 106 -6.47 10.32 -9.13
CA THR A 106 -5.11 10.78 -9.45
C THR A 106 -4.14 9.64 -9.18
N THR A 107 -3.45 9.19 -10.22
CA THR A 107 -2.39 8.19 -10.09
C THR A 107 -1.11 8.87 -9.62
N ILE A 108 -0.53 8.36 -8.54
CA ILE A 108 0.77 8.81 -8.02
C ILE A 108 1.83 7.83 -8.49
N HIS A 109 2.86 8.34 -9.15
CA HIS A 109 3.94 7.52 -9.71
C HIS A 109 5.28 8.27 -9.74
N LYS A 110 6.35 7.54 -10.06
CA LYS A 110 7.69 8.08 -10.32
C LYS A 110 8.24 7.63 -11.68
N ALA A 111 7.34 7.54 -12.67
CA ALA A 111 7.62 7.17 -14.06
C ALA A 111 8.57 8.13 -14.82
N ASN A 112 9.05 9.19 -14.16
CA ASN A 112 10.04 10.09 -14.74
C ASN A 112 11.48 9.58 -14.53
N ILE A 113 11.67 8.55 -13.69
CA ILE A 113 12.98 7.92 -13.42
C ILE A 113 12.87 6.41 -13.60
N MET A 114 11.86 5.80 -12.97
CA MET A 114 11.56 4.37 -13.11
C MET A 114 10.76 4.09 -14.37
#